data_AF-A0A292YV98-F1
#
_entry.id   AF-A0A292YV98-F1
#
_cell.length_a   1.000
_cell.length_b   1.000
_cell.length_c   1.000
_cell.angle_alpha   90.00
_cell.angle_beta   90.00
_cell.angle_gamma   90.00
#
_symmetry.space_group_name_H-M   'P 1'
#
loop_
_entity.id
_entity.type
_entity.pdbx_description
1 polymer ?
#
loop_
_entity_poly.entity_id
_entity_poly.type
_entity_poly.pdbx_seq_one_letter_code
_entity_poly.pdbx_strand_id
1 'polypeptide(L)'
;MQLGYLRQTDRRFVLTPTVMEIGASYPDSMNLAEVAQPFLQPVRDETGDSVSLTTLAGDDIIHLAHVQTERMRRFAVTPGSRVPAYVSASGRAMLAFLPQDRLDGHLADLDVEQRTPYTVTSVADLRERLAEVRRKGYALVVDELDMGITVIGVRS
;
A
#
# COMPACT_ATOMS: atom_id res chain seq x y z
N MET A 1 9.95 -18.08 -33.03
CA MET A 1 9.82 -18.39 -31.59
C MET A 1 8.59 -17.68 -31.09
N GLN A 2 7.50 -18.41 -30.89
CA GLN A 2 6.17 -17.87 -30.62
C GLN A 2 5.87 -18.11 -29.15
N LEU A 3 5.90 -17.04 -28.37
CA LEU A 3 5.71 -17.03 -26.92
C LEU A 3 4.30 -17.56 -26.59
N GLY A 4 4.24 -18.77 -26.03
CA GLY A 4 3.02 -19.57 -25.78
C GLY A 4 2.13 -19.05 -24.65
N TYR A 5 1.80 -17.76 -24.65
CA TYR A 5 1.02 -17.09 -23.60
C TYR A 5 -0.50 -17.19 -23.73
N LEU A 6 -1.01 -17.71 -24.85
CA LEU A 6 -2.44 -17.83 -25.08
C LEU A 6 -2.73 -19.15 -25.79
N ARG A 7 -3.56 -20.00 -25.17
CA ARG A 7 -4.27 -21.07 -25.88
C ARG A 7 -5.74 -20.68 -25.97
N GLN A 8 -6.16 -20.34 -27.17
CA GLN A 8 -7.57 -20.10 -27.46
C GLN A 8 -8.27 -21.46 -27.58
N THR A 9 -9.32 -21.66 -26.79
CA THR A 9 -10.28 -22.74 -27.03
C THR A 9 -11.64 -22.06 -27.18
N ASP A 10 -12.09 -21.99 -28.43
CA ASP A 10 -13.25 -21.23 -28.91
C ASP A 10 -13.23 -19.72 -28.55
N ARG A 11 -14.29 -19.22 -27.90
CA ARG A 11 -14.57 -17.78 -27.65
C ARG A 11 -14.16 -17.30 -26.25
N ARG A 12 -13.32 -18.05 -25.54
CA ARG A 12 -12.75 -17.64 -24.25
C ARG A 12 -11.23 -17.88 -24.23
N PHE A 13 -10.51 -16.88 -23.74
CA PHE A 13 -9.08 -16.97 -23.46
C PHE A 13 -8.90 -17.54 -22.05
N VAL A 14 -8.12 -18.60 -21.91
CA VAL A 14 -7.72 -19.16 -20.62
C VAL A 14 -6.19 -19.10 -20.56
N LEU A 15 -5.67 -18.51 -19.49
CA LEU A 15 -4.23 -18.41 -19.22
C LEU A 15 -3.68 -19.81 -18.87
N THR A 16 -2.56 -20.20 -19.49
CA THR A 16 -1.89 -21.48 -19.24
C THR A 16 -1.03 -21.42 -17.96
N PRO A 17 -0.71 -22.58 -17.35
CA PRO A 17 0.04 -22.68 -16.10
C PRO A 17 1.42 -22.01 -16.11
N THR A 18 1.97 -21.67 -17.27
CA THR A 18 3.27 -21.00 -17.41
C THR A 18 3.26 -19.54 -16.91
N VAL A 19 2.09 -18.92 -16.73
CA VAL A 19 1.99 -17.61 -16.03
C VAL A 19 2.28 -17.74 -14.53
N MET A 20 2.20 -18.95 -13.95
CA MET A 20 2.54 -19.17 -12.54
C MET A 20 4.06 -19.23 -12.26
N GLU A 21 4.91 -19.46 -13.27
CA GLU A 21 6.37 -19.59 -13.04
C GLU A 21 7.10 -18.25 -12.82
N ILE A 22 6.50 -17.12 -13.20
CA ILE A 22 7.00 -15.78 -12.83
C ILE A 22 6.40 -15.31 -11.49
N GLY A 23 5.39 -16.02 -10.98
CA GLY A 23 4.79 -15.80 -9.65
C GLY A 23 5.50 -16.54 -8.51
N ALA A 24 6.71 -17.07 -8.72
CA ALA A 24 7.37 -17.97 -7.77
C ALA A 24 7.96 -17.31 -6.49
N SER A 25 7.68 -16.02 -6.23
CA SER A 25 7.87 -15.40 -4.90
C SER A 25 6.55 -15.20 -4.14
N TYR A 26 5.45 -15.76 -4.63
CA TYR A 26 4.10 -15.65 -4.06
C TYR A 26 3.71 -16.70 -2.97
N PRO A 27 4.44 -17.81 -2.71
CA PRO A 27 4.12 -18.69 -1.58
C PRO A 27 4.24 -18.00 -0.21
N ASP A 28 5.09 -16.98 -0.09
CA ASP A 28 5.35 -16.30 1.19
C ASP A 28 4.25 -15.31 1.59
N SER A 29 3.52 -14.72 0.62
CA SER A 29 2.46 -13.75 0.93
C SER A 29 1.20 -14.41 1.50
N MET A 30 0.88 -15.64 1.06
CA MET A 30 -0.21 -16.44 1.65
C MET A 30 0.11 -16.82 3.10
N ASN A 31 1.36 -17.23 3.37
CA ASN A 31 1.82 -17.51 4.74
C ASN A 31 1.80 -16.23 5.60
N LEU A 32 2.26 -15.10 5.07
CA LEU A 32 2.30 -13.85 5.83
C LEU A 32 0.90 -13.29 6.14
N ALA A 33 -0.07 -13.44 5.24
CA ALA A 33 -1.45 -13.04 5.51
C ALA A 33 -2.06 -13.86 6.65
N GLU A 34 -1.85 -15.18 6.65
CA GLU A 34 -2.29 -16.08 7.73
C GLU A 34 -1.59 -15.74 9.07
N VAL A 35 -0.30 -15.43 9.04
CA VAL A 35 0.47 -15.04 10.24
C VAL A 35 0.06 -13.66 10.76
N ALA A 36 -0.24 -12.71 9.88
CA ALA A 36 -0.60 -11.34 10.28
C ALA A 36 -2.05 -11.25 10.80
N GLN A 37 -2.94 -12.09 10.28
CA GLN A 37 -4.38 -12.00 10.55
C GLN A 37 -4.75 -12.01 12.06
N PRO A 38 -4.15 -12.85 12.93
CA PRO A 38 -4.40 -12.83 14.37
C PRO A 38 -4.05 -11.51 15.07
N PHE A 39 -3.14 -10.71 14.49
CA PHE A 39 -2.75 -9.41 15.03
C PHE A 39 -3.60 -8.26 14.48
N LEU A 40 -4.08 -8.38 13.24
CA LEU A 40 -4.89 -7.35 12.60
C LEU A 40 -6.38 -7.42 13.00
N GLN A 41 -6.92 -8.62 13.24
CA GLN A 41 -8.33 -8.81 13.61
C GLN A 41 -8.71 -8.12 14.93
N PRO A 42 -7.94 -8.20 16.03
CA PRO A 42 -8.28 -7.49 17.26
C PRO A 42 -8.35 -5.98 17.07
N VAL A 43 -7.42 -5.40 16.29
CA VAL A 43 -7.42 -3.96 16.00
C VAL A 43 -8.65 -3.56 15.20
N ARG A 44 -9.02 -4.36 14.19
CA ARG A 44 -10.26 -4.15 13.43
C ARG A 44 -11.49 -4.22 14.35
N ASP A 45 -11.54 -5.22 15.22
CA ASP A 45 -12.70 -5.46 16.08
C ASP A 45 -12.86 -4.38 17.15
N GLU A 46 -11.75 -3.82 17.65
CA GLU A 46 -11.73 -2.71 18.59
C GLU A 46 -12.09 -1.37 17.94
N THR A 47 -11.56 -1.09 16.75
CA THR A 47 -11.75 0.21 16.07
C THR A 47 -13.02 0.27 15.22
N GLY A 48 -13.49 -0.87 14.72
CA GLY A 48 -14.53 -0.96 13.70
C GLY A 48 -14.06 -0.58 12.29
N ASP A 49 -12.76 -0.34 12.09
CA ASP A 49 -12.14 0.06 10.82
C ASP A 49 -11.35 -1.07 10.18
N SER A 50 -11.19 -1.01 8.85
CA SER A 50 -10.35 -1.96 8.12
C SER A 50 -8.87 -1.75 8.45
N VAL A 51 -8.10 -2.84 8.59
CA VAL A 51 -6.69 -2.77 8.98
C VAL A 51 -5.81 -3.46 7.94
N SER A 52 -4.70 -2.82 7.58
CA SER A 52 -3.73 -3.32 6.61
C SER A 52 -2.35 -3.48 7.22
N LEU A 53 -1.65 -4.56 6.86
CA LEU A 53 -0.20 -4.67 6.97
C LEU A 53 0.42 -4.35 5.61
N THR A 54 1.42 -3.48 5.58
CA THR A 54 2.04 -3.00 4.34
C THR A 54 3.55 -2.94 4.46
N THR A 55 4.26 -2.96 3.34
CA THR A 55 5.70 -2.71 3.27
C THR A 55 6.03 -1.68 2.19
N LEU A 56 7.13 -0.96 2.35
CA LEU A 56 7.64 -0.02 1.35
C LEU A 56 8.39 -0.79 0.25
N ALA A 57 8.10 -0.48 -1.02
CA ALA A 57 8.71 -1.10 -2.19
C ALA A 57 8.92 -0.08 -3.31
N GLY A 58 10.08 0.59 -3.28
CA GLY A 58 10.36 1.73 -4.14
C GLY A 58 9.48 2.91 -3.72
N ASP A 59 8.71 3.46 -4.66
CA ASP A 59 7.87 4.63 -4.42
C ASP A 59 6.46 4.32 -3.93
N ASP A 60 6.16 3.04 -3.78
CA ASP A 60 4.86 2.55 -3.32
C ASP A 60 4.95 1.82 -1.99
N ILE A 61 3.80 1.68 -1.35
CA ILE A 61 3.52 0.60 -0.42
C ILE A 61 2.90 -0.59 -1.15
N ILE A 62 3.16 -1.79 -0.65
CA ILE A 62 2.47 -3.02 -1.05
C ILE A 62 1.66 -3.52 0.15
N HIS A 63 0.39 -3.82 -0.07
CA HIS A 63 -0.45 -4.50 0.92
C HIS A 63 -0.06 -5.97 1.05
N LEU A 64 0.39 -6.36 2.24
CA LEU A 64 0.79 -7.74 2.54
C LEU A 64 -0.37 -8.54 3.11
N ALA A 65 -1.15 -7.92 4.00
CA ALA A 65 -2.36 -8.49 4.57
C ALA A 65 -3.39 -7.39 4.78
N HIS A 66 -4.66 -7.73 4.69
CA HIS A 66 -5.76 -6.80 4.91
C HIS A 66 -6.95 -7.50 5.56
N VAL A 67 -7.51 -6.87 6.58
CA VAL A 67 -8.73 -7.33 7.23
C VAL A 67 -9.78 -6.22 7.10
N GLN A 68 -10.78 -6.48 6.25
CA GLN A 68 -11.85 -5.55 5.91
C GLN A 68 -13.00 -5.54 6.93
N THR A 69 -13.75 -4.45 6.97
CA THR A 69 -15.05 -4.33 7.66
C THR A 69 -16.17 -4.10 6.66
N GLU A 70 -17.42 -4.40 7.04
CA GLU A 70 -18.57 -4.25 6.13
C GLU A 70 -18.85 -2.78 5.75
N ARG A 71 -18.43 -1.82 6.59
CA ARG A 71 -18.60 -0.39 6.34
C ARG A 71 -17.69 0.13 5.23
N MET A 72 -16.54 -0.48 5.00
CA MET A 72 -15.48 0.03 4.12
C MET A 72 -15.45 -0.68 2.74
N ARG A 73 -16.60 -1.11 2.18
CA ARG A 73 -16.62 -1.83 0.89
C ARG A 73 -16.23 -0.99 -0.34
N ARG A 74 -16.23 0.35 -0.23
CA ARG A 74 -15.89 1.24 -1.37
C ARG A 74 -14.40 1.16 -1.75
N PHE A 75 -13.53 0.80 -0.81
CA PHE A 75 -12.09 0.73 -1.03
C PHE A 75 -11.61 -0.72 -0.89
N ALA A 76 -11.73 -1.50 -1.97
CA ALA A 76 -11.36 -2.91 -1.98
C ALA A 76 -9.83 -3.07 -2.03
N VAL A 77 -9.20 -3.11 -0.86
CA VAL A 77 -7.78 -3.43 -0.72
C VAL A 77 -7.58 -4.93 -0.87
N THR A 78 -6.75 -5.34 -1.81
CA THR A 78 -6.34 -6.74 -1.99
C THR A 78 -4.85 -6.90 -1.67
N PRO A 79 -4.43 -8.02 -1.06
CA PRO A 79 -3.01 -8.32 -0.94
C PRO A 79 -2.31 -8.25 -2.31
N GLY A 80 -1.12 -7.65 -2.34
CA GLY A 80 -0.38 -7.34 -3.56
C GLY A 80 -0.72 -5.98 -4.20
N SER A 81 -1.82 -5.34 -3.81
CA SER A 81 -2.17 -4.01 -4.33
C SER A 81 -1.18 -2.94 -3.88
N ARG A 82 -0.91 -1.99 -4.78
CA ARG A 82 0.07 -0.91 -4.60
C ARG A 82 -0.61 0.43 -4.41
N VAL A 83 -0.04 1.27 -3.55
CA VAL A 83 -0.46 2.67 -3.36
C VAL A 83 0.80 3.52 -3.22
N PRO A 84 0.88 4.70 -3.86
CA PRO A 84 2.05 5.57 -3.70
C PRO A 84 2.33 5.92 -2.23
N ALA A 85 3.60 5.88 -1.83
CA ALA A 85 4.01 6.09 -0.45
C ALA A 85 3.76 7.52 0.02
N TYR A 86 3.84 8.50 -0.88
CA TYR A 86 3.62 9.92 -0.57
C TYR A 86 2.18 10.23 -0.14
N VAL A 87 1.19 9.43 -0.56
CA VAL A 87 -0.24 9.66 -0.29
C VAL A 87 -0.83 8.63 0.68
N SER A 88 -0.07 7.61 1.08
CA SER A 88 -0.51 6.61 2.05
C SER A 88 0.01 6.93 3.45
N ALA A 89 -0.83 6.70 4.47
CA ALA A 89 -0.41 6.91 5.86
C ALA A 89 0.72 5.95 6.26
N SER A 90 0.66 4.67 5.89
CA SER A 90 1.74 3.73 6.19
C SER A 90 3.01 4.04 5.40
N GLY A 91 2.90 4.50 4.15
CA GLY A 91 4.03 4.99 3.36
C GLY A 91 4.73 6.15 4.07
N ARG A 92 3.98 7.18 4.45
CA ARG A 92 4.53 8.31 5.24
C ARG A 92 5.13 7.86 6.58
N ALA A 93 4.49 6.92 7.28
CA ALA A 93 5.01 6.37 8.53
C ALA A 93 6.34 5.63 8.33
N MET A 94 6.58 4.98 7.20
CA MET A 94 7.86 4.35 6.88
C MET A 94 8.90 5.36 6.41
N LEU A 95 8.54 6.24 5.46
CA LEU A 95 9.43 7.27 4.90
C LEU A 95 9.96 8.23 5.96
N ALA A 96 9.10 8.61 6.91
CA ALA A 96 9.46 9.53 7.99
C ALA A 96 10.62 9.03 8.85
N PHE A 97 10.91 7.73 8.88
CA PHE A 97 11.98 7.14 9.69
C PHE A 97 13.16 6.61 8.87
N LEU A 98 13.18 6.83 7.54
CA LEU A 98 14.35 6.52 6.74
C LEU A 98 15.57 7.37 7.13
N PRO A 99 16.79 6.86 6.90
CA PRO A 99 18.00 7.67 6.85
C PRO A 99 17.81 8.87 5.91
N GLN A 100 18.38 10.02 6.27
CA GLN A 100 18.14 11.28 5.55
C GLN A 100 18.55 11.21 4.08
N ASP A 101 19.69 10.58 3.78
CA ASP A 101 20.18 10.33 2.42
C ASP A 101 19.21 9.50 1.57
N ARG A 102 18.60 8.47 2.16
CA ARG A 102 17.59 7.63 1.49
C ARG A 102 16.30 8.38 1.25
N LEU A 103 15.86 9.17 2.23
CA LEU A 103 14.67 10.00 2.10
C LEU A 103 14.87 11.07 1.01
N ASP A 104 16.03 11.72 1.00
CA ASP A 104 16.37 12.74 0.01
C ASP A 104 16.37 12.16 -1.41
N GLY A 105 16.96 10.98 -1.60
CA GLY A 105 16.92 10.27 -2.87
C GLY A 105 15.48 9.95 -3.32
N HIS A 106 14.67 9.40 -2.41
CA HIS A 106 13.27 9.07 -2.71
C HIS A 106 12.44 10.30 -3.09
N LEU A 107 12.63 11.43 -2.41
CA LEU A 107 11.88 12.65 -2.68
C LEU A 107 12.39 13.40 -3.93
N ALA A 108 13.63 13.18 -4.36
CA ALA A 108 14.19 13.81 -5.55
C ALA A 108 13.57 13.27 -6.84
N ASP A 109 13.26 11.97 -6.87
CA ASP A 109 12.69 11.28 -8.03
C ASP A 109 11.16 11.16 -7.97
N LEU A 110 10.53 11.79 -6.96
CA LEU A 110 9.10 11.63 -6.68
C LEU A 110 8.22 12.31 -7.74
N ASP A 111 7.43 11.52 -8.45
CA ASP A 111 6.34 12.00 -9.28
C ASP A 111 5.04 12.03 -8.46
N VAL A 112 4.43 13.21 -8.34
CA VAL A 112 3.23 13.41 -7.51
C VAL A 112 2.00 13.67 -8.37
N GLU A 113 1.10 12.70 -8.36
CA GLU A 113 -0.24 12.84 -8.93
C GLU A 113 -1.19 13.49 -7.91
N GLN A 114 -1.87 14.57 -8.29
CA GLN A 114 -2.94 15.13 -7.47
C GLN A 114 -4.19 14.25 -7.61
N ARG A 115 -4.53 13.49 -6.58
CA ARG A 115 -5.68 12.56 -6.58
C ARG A 115 -6.96 13.20 -6.08
N THR A 116 -6.83 14.16 -5.18
CA THR A 116 -7.91 14.96 -4.62
C THR A 116 -7.45 16.42 -4.45
N PRO A 117 -8.36 17.36 -4.15
CA PRO A 117 -7.98 18.72 -3.79
C PRO A 117 -7.10 18.81 -2.52
N TYR A 118 -7.04 17.75 -1.70
CA TYR A 118 -6.29 17.72 -0.44
C TYR A 118 -4.94 16.98 -0.55
N THR A 119 -4.68 16.30 -1.67
CA THR A 119 -3.39 15.63 -1.88
C THR A 119 -2.25 16.62 -1.73
N VAL A 120 -1.28 16.30 -0.86
CA VAL A 120 -0.04 17.08 -0.76
C VAL A 120 0.80 16.84 -2.01
N THR A 121 0.99 17.88 -2.83
CA THR A 121 1.65 17.79 -4.14
C THR A 121 3.08 18.32 -4.17
N SER A 122 3.51 19.07 -3.16
CA SER A 122 4.86 19.64 -3.12
C SER A 122 5.80 18.80 -2.26
N VAL A 123 7.04 18.63 -2.72
CA VAL A 123 8.10 17.95 -1.96
C VAL A 123 8.38 18.68 -0.64
N ALA A 124 8.30 20.01 -0.61
CA ALA A 124 8.50 20.80 0.59
C ALA A 124 7.43 20.46 1.66
N ASP A 125 6.16 20.48 1.28
CA ASP A 125 5.06 20.15 2.19
C ASP A 125 5.13 18.69 2.64
N LEU A 126 5.49 17.76 1.74
CA LEU A 126 5.71 16.35 2.10
C LEU A 126 6.81 16.23 3.17
N ARG A 127 7.93 16.96 3.05
CA ARG A 127 8.99 16.95 4.07
C ARG A 127 8.48 17.43 5.42
N GLU A 128 7.68 18.49 5.45
CA GLU A 128 7.07 18.97 6.68
C GLU A 128 6.16 17.93 7.32
N ARG A 129 5.34 17.25 6.51
CA ARG A 129 4.50 16.13 7.00
C ARG A 129 5.33 14.98 7.53
N LEU A 130 6.39 14.57 6.85
CA LEU A 130 7.26 13.49 7.32
C LEU A 130 7.99 13.86 8.62
N ALA A 131 8.41 15.12 8.77
CA ALA A 131 8.98 15.61 10.03
C ALA A 131 7.96 15.58 11.16
N GLU A 132 6.70 15.95 10.89
CA GLU A 132 5.59 15.84 11.85
C GLU A 132 5.33 14.39 12.26
N VAL A 133 5.31 13.46 11.29
CA VAL A 133 5.16 12.02 11.53
C VAL A 133 6.28 11.49 12.42
N ARG A 134 7.53 11.86 12.13
CA ARG A 134 8.70 11.45 12.95
C ARG A 134 8.55 11.89 14.40
N ARG A 135 8.00 13.09 14.63
CA ARG A 135 7.76 13.63 15.98
C ARG A 135 6.57 12.96 16.69
N LYS A 136 5.50 12.65 15.96
CA LYS A 136 4.27 12.06 16.53
C LYS A 136 4.34 10.54 16.71
N GLY A 137 5.16 9.85 15.91
CA GLY A 137 5.24 8.39 15.86
C GLY A 137 4.18 7.72 14.98
N TYR A 138 3.31 8.51 14.34
CA TYR A 138 2.28 8.02 13.42
C TYR A 138 1.99 9.05 12.33
N ALA A 139 1.45 8.57 11.21
CA ALA A 139 0.93 9.39 10.12
C ALA A 139 -0.59 9.36 10.12
N LEU A 140 -1.19 10.51 9.86
CA LEU A 140 -2.61 10.67 9.61
C LEU A 140 -2.77 11.29 8.23
N VAL A 141 -3.54 10.63 7.37
CA VAL A 141 -3.87 11.11 6.02
C VAL A 141 -5.38 11.20 5.93
N VAL A 142 -5.88 12.36 5.50
CA VAL A 142 -7.32 12.65 5.41
C VAL A 142 -7.60 13.16 4.01
N ASP A 143 -8.49 12.47 3.29
CA ASP A 143 -9.01 12.85 1.98
C ASP A 143 -7.96 13.01 0.87
N GLU A 144 -6.74 12.50 1.03
CA GLU A 144 -5.66 12.71 0.05
C GLU A 144 -5.61 11.65 -1.06
N LEU A 145 -5.98 10.40 -0.75
CA LEU A 145 -5.99 9.30 -1.72
C LEU A 145 -7.33 9.22 -2.46
N ASP A 146 -8.42 9.36 -1.72
CA ASP A 146 -9.79 9.45 -2.21
C ASP A 146 -10.61 10.24 -1.19
N MET A 147 -11.68 10.90 -1.64
CA MET A 147 -12.53 11.76 -0.81
C MET A 147 -13.31 10.93 0.22
N GLY A 148 -13.29 11.36 1.49
CA GLY A 148 -13.95 10.70 2.61
C GLY A 148 -13.13 9.56 3.23
N ILE A 149 -11.86 9.39 2.86
CA ILE A 149 -10.97 8.36 3.38
C ILE A 149 -10.00 8.97 4.39
N THR A 150 -10.07 8.48 5.63
CA THR A 150 -9.08 8.78 6.66
C THR A 150 -8.29 7.52 7.00
N VAL A 151 -6.98 7.63 7.02
CA VAL A 151 -6.07 6.51 7.33
C VAL A 151 -5.07 6.96 8.39
N ILE A 152 -4.89 6.11 9.40
CA ILE A 152 -3.79 6.22 10.35
C ILE A 152 -2.76 5.13 10.07
N GLY A 153 -1.48 5.49 10.08
CA GLY A 153 -0.36 4.60 9.82
C GLY A 153 0.68 4.69 10.93
N VAL A 154 1.14 3.56 11.43
CA VAL A 154 2.27 3.45 12.35
C VAL A 154 3.33 2.56 11.73
N ARG A 155 4.58 2.75 12.12
CA ARG A 155 5.66 1.85 11.74
C ARG A 155 5.71 0.68 12.73
N SER A 156 5.62 -0.55 12.23
CA SER A 156 5.87 -1.77 13.02
C SER A 156 7.35 -2.02 13.25
#